data_AF-A0A6A3PHD6-F1
#
_entry.id   AF-A0A6A3PHD6-F1
#
_cell.length_a   1.000
_cell.length_b   1.000
_cell.length_c   1.000
_cell.angle_alpha   90.00
_cell.angle_beta   90.00
_cell.angle_gamma   90.00
#
_symmetry.space_group_name_H-M   'P 1'
#
loop_
_entity.id
_entity.type
_entity.pdbx_description
1 polymer ?
#
loop_
_entity_poly.entity_id
_entity_poly.type
_entity_poly.pdbx_seq_one_letter_code
_entity_poly.pdbx_strand_id
1 'polypeptide(L)'
;QVERRRQAEKFKLSSSQIVLLANRYKAARNRGGQVDYEKASITRNFDNFTGHADKLEAYEGHVISMLKKALQQKRALDAGCRKKTQEEGTEELVTREAQHLQQIATIQNHIQNLEAQANSDNVQAEKRKLHYNLENTNKQLHAALKRSEADCNKAQENARQASELQLQLATVQEKNSKLNKENTKLKKKLQSQKAATQPSQTTTWLQTRASKLELDEQRLETAKFKLELRENKLCSKEDELEKKRVALQEQEQEQNDERSRLKAQRFMLDKEIKRHEEKATTDKQAHEKDMMEQKSNAGRDYEEEGRASFT
;
A
#
# COMPACT_ATOMS: atom_id res chain seq x y z
N GLN A 1 5.76 53.79 53.68
CA GLN A 1 5.88 52.73 54.69
C GLN A 1 6.73 51.61 54.09
N VAL A 2 8.04 51.59 54.37
CA VAL A 2 9.00 50.65 53.77
C VAL A 2 9.31 49.55 54.77
N GLU A 3 9.18 48.32 54.30
CA GLU A 3 9.19 47.06 55.05
C GLU A 3 10.51 46.76 55.78
N ARG A 4 10.39 46.13 56.96
CA ARG A 4 11.51 45.59 57.73
C ARG A 4 12.17 44.44 56.96
N ARG A 5 13.35 44.67 56.40
CA ARG A 5 14.23 43.59 55.92
C ARG A 5 14.58 42.69 57.12
N ARG A 6 14.13 41.43 57.11
CA ARG A 6 14.52 40.41 58.11
C ARG A 6 16.05 40.25 58.05
N GLN A 7 16.75 40.56 59.14
CA GLN A 7 18.19 40.28 59.23
C GLN A 7 18.40 38.76 59.15
N ALA A 8 19.32 38.32 58.28
CA ALA A 8 19.72 36.92 58.24
C ALA A 8 20.36 36.54 59.59
N GLU A 9 20.03 35.36 60.11
CA GLU A 9 20.64 34.84 61.33
C GLU A 9 22.16 34.76 61.17
N LYS A 10 22.89 35.53 62.00
CA LYS A 10 24.34 35.69 61.92
C LYS A 10 25.12 34.37 62.04
N PHE A 11 24.54 33.35 62.70
CA PHE A 11 25.18 32.06 62.99
C PHE A 11 24.36 30.89 62.44
N LYS A 12 24.09 30.91 61.14
CA LYS A 12 23.36 29.83 60.45
C LYS A 12 24.29 29.00 59.58
N LEU A 13 24.22 27.67 59.73
CA LEU A 13 24.90 26.75 58.82
C LEU A 13 24.11 26.60 57.51
N SER A 14 24.81 26.74 56.38
CA SER A 14 24.31 26.31 55.07
C SER A 14 24.31 24.78 54.94
N SER A 15 23.55 24.23 53.99
CA SER A 15 23.46 22.78 53.80
C SER A 15 24.82 22.11 53.56
N SER A 16 25.74 22.78 52.87
CA SER A 16 27.11 22.30 52.64
C SER A 16 27.93 22.28 53.93
N GLN A 17 27.83 23.32 54.75
CA GLN A 17 28.47 23.40 56.06
C GLN A 17 27.94 22.35 57.04
N ILE A 18 26.63 22.04 56.98
CA ILE A 18 26.04 20.95 57.78
C ILE A 18 26.65 19.60 57.38
N VAL A 19 26.84 19.33 56.08
CA VAL A 19 27.51 18.10 55.61
C VAL A 19 28.97 18.04 56.07
N LEU A 20 29.70 19.15 55.97
CA LEU A 20 31.09 19.23 56.45
C LEU A 20 31.18 18.99 57.96
N LEU A 21 30.26 19.56 58.73
CA LEU A 21 30.18 19.33 60.18
C LEU A 21 29.82 17.88 60.51
N ALA A 22 28.89 17.27 59.75
CA ALA A 22 28.55 15.86 59.88
C ALA A 22 29.73 14.92 59.60
N ASN A 23 30.54 15.22 58.59
CA ASN A 23 31.74 14.45 58.27
C ASN A 23 32.80 14.61 59.36
N ARG A 24 33.00 15.82 59.90
CA ARG A 24 33.88 16.06 61.05
C ARG A 24 33.42 15.32 62.30
N TYR A 25 32.12 15.35 62.58
CA TYR A 25 31.50 14.60 63.68
C TYR A 25 31.75 13.09 63.54
N LYS A 26 31.47 12.51 62.36
CA LYS A 26 31.76 11.09 62.09
C LYS A 26 33.25 10.77 62.27
N ALA A 27 34.14 11.59 61.73
CA ALA A 27 35.58 11.38 61.83
C ALA A 27 36.09 11.46 63.28
N ALA A 28 35.58 12.40 64.08
CA ALA A 28 35.91 12.53 65.50
C ALA A 28 35.43 11.30 66.29
N ARG A 29 34.19 10.87 66.08
CA ARG A 29 33.62 9.68 66.74
C ARG A 29 34.33 8.39 66.35
N ASN A 30 34.72 8.23 65.08
CA ASN A 30 35.51 7.08 64.63
C ASN A 30 36.89 6.98 65.32
N ARG A 31 37.42 8.11 65.81
CA ARG A 31 38.68 8.18 66.56
C ARG A 31 38.47 8.15 68.08
N GLY A 32 37.23 7.97 68.56
CA GLY A 32 36.87 7.99 69.97
C GLY A 32 36.92 9.38 70.62
N GLY A 33 37.01 10.46 69.83
CA GLY A 33 37.15 11.83 70.31
C GLY A 33 35.91 12.71 70.10
N GLN A 34 36.03 13.97 70.51
CA GLN A 34 35.07 15.04 70.23
C GLN A 34 35.52 15.90 69.04
N VAL A 35 34.57 16.63 68.45
CA VAL A 35 34.90 17.58 67.39
C VAL A 35 35.62 18.78 68.00
N ASP A 36 36.78 19.12 67.46
CA ASP A 36 37.51 20.33 67.82
C ASP A 36 36.83 21.55 67.18
N TYR A 37 35.85 22.11 67.89
CA TYR A 37 35.05 23.25 67.42
C TYR A 37 35.85 24.55 67.36
N GLU A 38 36.83 24.73 68.24
CA GLU A 38 37.73 25.88 68.22
C GLU A 38 38.49 25.92 66.89
N LYS A 39 39.14 24.80 66.54
CA LYS A 39 39.84 24.66 65.27
C LYS A 39 38.91 24.66 64.07
N ALA A 40 37.68 24.14 64.19
CA ALA A 40 36.71 24.17 63.11
C ALA A 40 36.22 25.60 62.81
N SER A 41 35.97 26.40 63.84
CA SER A 41 35.41 27.75 63.75
C SER A 41 36.30 28.75 63.00
N ILE A 42 37.61 28.53 63.03
CA ILE A 42 38.62 29.36 62.34
C ILE A 42 38.87 28.94 60.89
N THR A 43 38.23 27.87 60.41
CA THR A 43 38.40 27.44 59.02
C THR A 43 37.53 28.26 58.08
N ARG A 44 38.01 28.45 56.84
CA ARG A 44 37.27 29.11 55.74
C ARG A 44 35.88 28.54 55.48
N ASN A 45 35.63 27.31 55.91
CA ASN A 45 34.33 26.67 55.74
C ASN A 45 33.29 27.16 56.76
N PHE A 46 33.72 27.80 57.86
CA PHE A 46 32.84 28.29 58.93
C PHE A 46 33.17 29.75 59.29
N ASP A 47 33.49 30.60 58.31
CA ASP A 47 33.89 32.01 58.51
C ASP A 47 32.90 32.80 59.40
N ASN A 48 31.60 32.54 59.28
CA ASN A 48 30.57 33.19 60.11
C ASN A 48 30.66 32.82 61.61
N PHE A 49 31.44 31.80 61.95
CA PHE A 49 31.63 31.28 63.31
C PHE A 49 33.04 31.57 63.86
N THR A 50 33.90 32.29 63.13
CA THR A 50 35.24 32.61 63.61
C THR A 50 35.21 33.34 64.95
N GLY A 51 35.91 32.77 65.95
CA GLY A 51 35.90 33.26 67.34
C GLY A 51 34.63 32.89 68.14
N HIS A 52 33.75 32.06 67.58
CA HIS A 52 32.47 31.65 68.16
C HIS A 52 32.25 30.12 68.05
N ALA A 53 33.19 29.36 68.62
CA ALA A 53 33.17 27.89 68.62
C ALA A 53 31.95 27.31 69.34
N ASP A 54 31.51 27.96 70.42
CA ASP A 54 30.30 27.66 71.18
C ASP A 54 29.04 27.59 70.30
N LYS A 55 28.93 28.51 69.34
CA LYS A 55 27.79 28.58 68.43
C LYS A 55 27.85 27.51 67.35
N LEU A 56 29.04 27.05 66.98
CA LEU A 56 29.22 25.94 66.04
C LEU A 56 28.95 24.59 66.72
N GLU A 57 29.39 24.45 67.97
CA GLU A 57 29.11 23.29 68.84
C GLU A 57 27.61 23.11 69.08
N ALA A 58 26.85 24.21 69.25
CA ALA A 58 25.39 24.15 69.40
C ALA A 58 24.66 23.43 68.24
N TYR A 59 25.27 23.34 67.05
CA TYR A 59 24.71 22.60 65.92
C TYR A 59 24.98 21.09 65.95
N GLU A 60 25.80 20.58 66.87
CA GLU A 60 26.11 19.15 66.99
C GLU A 60 24.85 18.32 67.14
N GLY A 61 23.93 18.73 68.02
CA GLY A 61 22.65 18.04 68.24
C GLY A 61 21.80 17.96 66.96
N HIS A 62 21.78 19.04 66.16
CA HIS A 62 21.07 19.07 64.89
C HIS A 62 21.68 18.11 63.86
N VAL A 63 23.01 18.10 63.73
CA VAL A 63 23.77 17.20 62.85
C VAL A 63 23.55 15.74 63.23
N ILE A 64 23.61 15.40 64.52
CA ILE A 64 23.35 14.05 65.04
C ILE A 64 21.95 13.58 64.66
N SER A 65 20.94 14.45 64.82
CA SER A 65 19.56 14.13 64.48
C SER A 65 19.41 13.78 62.99
N MET A 66 20.01 14.57 62.09
CA MET A 66 19.96 14.26 60.66
C MET A 66 20.67 12.95 60.31
N LEU A 67 21.82 12.67 60.93
CA LEU A 67 22.55 11.42 60.71
C LEU A 67 21.75 10.20 61.15
N LYS A 68 21.06 10.28 62.30
CA LYS A 68 20.15 9.22 62.76
C LYS A 68 19.00 8.99 61.78
N LYS A 69 18.38 10.07 61.29
CA LYS A 69 17.29 10.00 60.32
C LYS A 69 17.74 9.37 58.99
N ALA A 70 18.90 9.78 58.47
CA ALA A 70 19.46 9.22 57.25
C ALA A 70 19.80 7.72 57.39
N LEU A 71 20.33 7.31 58.55
CA LEU A 71 20.61 5.90 58.83
C LEU A 71 19.32 5.06 58.88
N GLN A 72 18.26 5.59 59.49
CA GLN A 72 16.97 4.91 59.54
C GLN A 72 16.35 4.77 58.14
N GLN A 73 16.44 5.82 57.30
CA GLN A 73 15.99 5.76 55.91
C GLN A 73 16.76 4.71 55.10
N LYS A 74 18.08 4.65 55.25
CA LYS A 74 18.90 3.63 54.60
C LYS A 74 18.45 2.21 55.00
N ARG A 75 18.28 1.95 56.30
CA ARG A 75 17.82 0.65 56.80
C ARG A 75 16.43 0.27 56.28
N ALA A 76 15.53 1.25 56.13
CA ALA A 76 14.20 1.01 55.57
C ALA A 76 14.25 0.64 54.08
N LEU A 77 15.11 1.28 53.30
CA LEU A 77 15.35 0.93 51.89
C LEU A 77 15.97 -0.46 51.76
N ASP A 78 16.98 -0.76 52.58
CA ASP A 78 17.66 -2.06 52.58
C ASP A 78 16.68 -3.20 52.96
N ALA A 79 15.73 -2.95 53.87
CA ALA A 79 14.69 -3.92 54.24
C ALA A 79 13.65 -4.19 53.11
N GLY A 80 13.43 -3.22 52.21
CA GLY A 80 12.53 -3.36 51.07
C GLY A 80 13.17 -4.03 49.84
N CYS A 81 14.50 -4.03 49.75
CA CYS A 81 15.25 -4.67 48.67
C CYS A 81 15.69 -6.09 49.07
N ARG A 82 14.77 -7.07 49.03
CA ARG A 82 15.21 -8.47 49.02
C ARG A 82 15.93 -8.73 47.69
N LYS A 83 17.21 -9.07 47.76
CA LYS A 83 17.92 -9.66 46.62
C LYS A 83 17.25 -11.02 46.35
N LYS A 84 16.65 -11.19 45.17
CA LYS A 84 16.09 -12.48 44.76
C LYS A 84 17.18 -13.54 44.84
N THR A 85 16.82 -14.73 45.33
CA THR A 85 17.76 -15.84 45.31
C THR A 85 17.97 -16.31 43.87
N GLN A 86 19.07 -17.02 43.62
CA GLN A 86 19.33 -17.58 42.29
C GLN A 86 18.21 -18.53 41.87
N GLU A 87 17.66 -19.31 42.81
CA GLU A 87 16.56 -20.25 42.61
C GLU A 87 15.27 -19.54 42.18
N GLU A 88 14.87 -18.49 42.89
CA GLU A 88 13.71 -17.65 42.52
C GLU A 88 13.89 -17.03 41.12
N GLY A 89 15.10 -16.60 40.78
CA GLY A 89 15.41 -16.06 39.44
C GLY A 89 15.31 -17.13 38.34
N THR A 90 15.74 -18.36 38.61
CA THR A 90 15.63 -19.46 37.64
C THR A 90 14.18 -19.90 37.44
N GLU A 91 13.38 -19.97 38.50
CA GLU A 91 11.95 -20.31 38.39
C GLU A 91 11.17 -19.25 37.61
N GLU A 92 11.44 -17.96 37.84
CA GLU A 92 10.84 -16.87 37.07
C GLU A 92 11.23 -16.93 35.59
N LEU A 93 12.46 -17.30 35.26
CA LEU A 93 12.90 -17.44 33.88
C LEU A 93 12.18 -18.61 33.18
N VAL A 94 12.11 -19.78 33.83
CA VAL A 94 11.43 -20.95 33.27
C VAL A 94 9.94 -20.70 33.07
N THR A 95 9.28 -20.10 34.05
CA THR A 95 7.85 -19.76 33.94
C THR A 95 7.59 -18.75 32.82
N ARG A 96 8.46 -17.74 32.68
CA ARG A 96 8.36 -16.75 31.61
C ARG A 96 8.64 -17.34 30.23
N GLU A 97 9.62 -18.25 30.13
CA GLU A 97 9.92 -18.98 28.89
C GLU A 97 8.72 -19.83 28.45
N ALA A 98 8.12 -20.59 29.36
CA ALA A 98 6.93 -21.38 29.08
C ALA A 98 5.75 -20.51 28.58
N GLN A 99 5.53 -19.35 29.19
CA GLN A 99 4.51 -18.39 28.75
C GLN A 99 4.79 -17.86 27.33
N HIS A 100 6.05 -17.48 27.04
CA HIS A 100 6.42 -17.01 25.71
C HIS A 100 6.24 -18.11 24.65
N LEU A 101 6.61 -19.35 24.94
CA LEU A 101 6.41 -20.48 24.03
C LEU A 101 4.91 -20.70 23.74
N GLN A 102 4.05 -20.61 24.75
CA GLN A 102 2.61 -20.70 24.57
C GLN A 102 2.07 -19.55 23.70
N GLN A 103 2.56 -18.33 23.88
CA GLN A 103 2.19 -17.18 23.06
C GLN A 103 2.64 -17.34 21.60
N ILE A 104 3.86 -17.83 21.37
CA ILE A 104 4.39 -18.10 20.03
C ILE A 104 3.50 -19.13 19.31
N ALA A 105 3.15 -20.23 20.00
CA ALA A 105 2.27 -21.25 19.42
C ALA A 105 0.88 -20.69 19.08
N THR A 106 0.34 -19.82 19.93
CA THR A 106 -0.95 -19.16 19.69
C THR A 106 -0.91 -18.27 18.45
N ILE A 107 0.16 -17.47 18.30
CA ILE A 107 0.35 -16.59 17.14
C ILE A 107 0.54 -17.40 15.86
N GLN A 108 1.34 -18.47 15.91
CA GLN A 108 1.56 -19.34 14.74
C GLN A 108 0.25 -19.97 14.24
N ASN A 109 -0.59 -20.47 15.15
CA ASN A 109 -1.91 -20.98 14.79
C ASN A 109 -2.80 -19.90 14.17
N HIS A 110 -2.74 -18.67 14.70
CA HIS A 110 -3.51 -17.55 14.15
C HIS A 110 -3.06 -17.20 12.72
N ILE A 111 -1.74 -17.16 12.47
CA ILE A 111 -1.18 -16.92 11.14
C ILE A 111 -1.64 -18.00 10.15
N GLN A 112 -1.54 -19.27 10.51
CA GLN A 112 -1.99 -20.38 9.65
C GLN A 112 -3.48 -20.28 9.29
N ASN A 113 -4.32 -19.91 10.27
CA ASN A 113 -5.74 -19.71 10.02
C ASN A 113 -6.01 -18.53 9.07
N LEU A 114 -5.28 -17.41 9.22
CA LEU A 114 -5.39 -16.27 8.32
C LEU A 114 -4.92 -16.60 6.91
N GLU A 115 -3.83 -17.35 6.76
CA GLU A 115 -3.34 -17.82 5.45
C GLU A 115 -4.36 -18.74 4.77
N ALA A 116 -4.94 -19.69 5.51
CA ALA A 116 -5.99 -20.57 5.00
C ALA A 116 -7.22 -19.79 4.55
N GLN A 117 -7.64 -18.79 5.34
CA GLN A 117 -8.76 -17.91 5.00
C GLN A 117 -8.48 -17.09 3.74
N ALA A 118 -7.32 -16.43 3.66
CA ALA A 118 -6.93 -15.64 2.50
C ALA A 118 -6.86 -16.48 1.21
N ASN A 119 -6.35 -17.69 1.30
CA ASN A 119 -6.32 -18.63 0.17
C ASN A 119 -7.72 -19.05 -0.27
N SER A 120 -8.61 -19.36 0.68
CA SER A 120 -10.01 -19.69 0.41
C SER A 120 -10.73 -18.54 -0.29
N ASP A 121 -10.57 -17.32 0.22
CA ASP A 121 -11.19 -16.11 -0.34
C ASP A 121 -10.69 -15.82 -1.75
N ASN A 122 -9.39 -15.99 -2.00
CA ASN A 122 -8.78 -15.80 -3.31
C ASN A 122 -9.31 -16.83 -4.33
N VAL A 123 -9.36 -18.13 -3.95
CA VAL A 123 -9.92 -19.19 -4.80
C VAL A 123 -11.40 -18.91 -5.10
N GLN A 124 -12.16 -18.44 -4.11
CA GLN A 124 -13.56 -18.11 -4.30
C GLN A 124 -13.75 -16.89 -5.23
N ALA A 125 -12.89 -15.87 -5.12
CA ALA A 125 -12.91 -14.70 -5.99
C ALA A 125 -12.60 -15.07 -7.45
N GLU A 126 -11.56 -15.85 -7.70
CA GLU A 126 -11.23 -16.35 -9.03
C GLU A 126 -12.35 -17.22 -9.60
N LYS A 127 -12.97 -18.09 -8.78
CA LYS A 127 -14.14 -18.87 -9.21
C LYS A 127 -15.31 -17.98 -9.65
N ARG A 128 -15.60 -16.90 -8.92
CA ARG A 128 -16.64 -15.93 -9.29
C ARG A 128 -16.31 -15.23 -10.61
N LYS A 129 -15.06 -14.82 -10.80
CA LYS A 129 -14.57 -14.17 -12.03
C LYS A 129 -14.67 -15.09 -13.24
N LEU A 130 -14.23 -16.35 -13.10
CA LEU A 130 -14.36 -17.36 -14.14
C LEU A 130 -15.82 -17.63 -14.48
N HIS A 131 -16.69 -17.74 -13.47
CA HIS A 131 -18.12 -17.94 -13.68
C HIS A 131 -18.76 -16.77 -14.45
N TYR A 132 -18.46 -15.53 -14.05
CA TYR A 132 -18.94 -14.33 -14.75
C TYR A 132 -18.47 -14.28 -16.21
N ASN A 133 -17.18 -14.56 -16.45
CA ASN A 133 -16.63 -14.59 -17.80
C ASN A 133 -17.29 -15.67 -18.66
N LEU A 134 -17.46 -16.88 -18.12
CA LEU A 134 -18.11 -18.00 -18.81
C LEU A 134 -19.55 -17.66 -19.19
N GLU A 135 -20.31 -17.06 -18.26
CA GLU A 135 -21.69 -16.66 -18.51
C GLU A 135 -21.77 -15.58 -19.61
N ASN A 136 -20.87 -14.60 -19.60
CA ASN A 136 -20.80 -13.57 -20.62
C ASN A 136 -20.43 -14.15 -21.99
N THR A 137 -19.43 -15.04 -22.06
CA THR A 137 -19.05 -15.71 -23.32
C THR A 137 -20.18 -16.56 -23.87
N ASN A 138 -20.93 -17.27 -23.01
CA ASN A 138 -22.08 -18.05 -23.43
C ASN A 138 -23.20 -17.16 -24.00
N LYS A 139 -23.48 -16.01 -23.37
CA LYS A 139 -24.44 -15.03 -23.90
C LYS A 139 -24.03 -14.51 -25.28
N GLN A 140 -22.75 -14.19 -25.46
CA GLN A 140 -22.21 -13.72 -26.74
C GLN A 140 -22.28 -14.81 -27.82
N LEU A 141 -21.91 -16.05 -27.49
CA LEU A 141 -22.00 -17.20 -28.39
C LEU A 141 -23.46 -17.46 -28.82
N HIS A 142 -24.41 -17.46 -27.88
CA HIS A 142 -25.83 -17.59 -28.22
C HIS A 142 -26.33 -16.47 -29.14
N ALA A 143 -25.91 -15.22 -28.89
CA ALA A 143 -26.27 -14.10 -29.76
C ALA A 143 -25.66 -14.25 -31.17
N ALA A 144 -24.41 -14.71 -31.26
CA ALA A 144 -23.73 -14.95 -32.53
C ALA A 144 -24.39 -16.10 -33.32
N LEU A 145 -24.72 -17.21 -32.66
CA LEU A 145 -25.45 -18.33 -33.25
C LEU A 145 -26.80 -17.87 -33.81
N LYS A 146 -27.58 -17.11 -33.04
CA LYS A 146 -28.88 -16.59 -33.48
C LYS A 146 -28.76 -15.68 -34.72
N ARG A 147 -27.70 -14.88 -34.82
CA ARG A 147 -27.43 -14.06 -36.00
C ARG A 147 -27.06 -14.93 -37.20
N SER A 148 -26.17 -15.91 -37.01
CA SER A 148 -25.75 -16.82 -38.06
C SER A 148 -26.93 -17.65 -38.60
N GLU A 149 -27.83 -18.10 -37.74
CA GLU A 149 -29.07 -18.79 -38.14
C GLU A 149 -29.97 -17.88 -38.98
N ALA A 150 -30.14 -16.62 -38.58
CA ALA A 150 -30.91 -15.65 -39.34
C ALA A 150 -30.30 -15.37 -40.73
N ASP A 151 -28.97 -15.27 -40.80
CA ASP A 151 -28.25 -15.06 -42.06
C ASP A 151 -28.37 -16.28 -42.98
N CYS A 152 -28.29 -17.51 -42.43
CA CYS A 152 -28.50 -18.74 -43.17
C CYS A 152 -29.91 -18.83 -43.76
N ASN A 153 -30.93 -18.56 -42.94
CA ASN A 153 -32.33 -18.55 -43.40
C ASN A 153 -32.55 -17.53 -44.52
N LYS A 154 -31.93 -16.35 -44.41
CA LYS A 154 -32.01 -15.31 -45.44
C LYS A 154 -31.29 -15.73 -46.73
N ALA A 155 -30.11 -16.35 -46.62
CA ALA A 155 -29.39 -16.88 -47.76
C ALA A 155 -30.18 -17.99 -48.48
N GLN A 156 -30.84 -18.86 -47.71
CA GLN A 156 -31.70 -19.91 -48.25
C GLN A 156 -32.90 -19.33 -49.01
N GLU A 157 -33.57 -18.32 -48.46
CA GLU A 157 -34.67 -17.65 -49.15
C GLU A 157 -34.20 -16.94 -50.43
N ASN A 158 -33.05 -16.26 -50.38
CA ASN A 158 -32.46 -15.66 -51.56
C ASN A 158 -32.13 -16.71 -52.63
N ALA A 159 -31.62 -17.88 -52.25
CA ALA A 159 -31.34 -18.98 -53.18
C ALA A 159 -32.61 -19.55 -53.81
N ARG A 160 -33.71 -19.64 -53.04
CA ARG A 160 -35.03 -20.03 -53.53
C ARG A 160 -35.55 -19.05 -54.57
N GLN A 161 -35.46 -17.75 -54.29
CA GLN A 161 -35.85 -16.68 -55.21
C GLN A 161 -34.99 -16.68 -56.49
N ALA A 162 -33.68 -16.87 -56.37
CA ALA A 162 -32.78 -16.97 -57.51
C ALA A 162 -33.15 -18.17 -58.42
N SER A 163 -33.48 -19.31 -57.83
CA SER A 163 -33.94 -20.50 -58.56
C SER A 163 -35.25 -20.24 -59.31
N GLU A 164 -36.19 -19.52 -58.69
CA GLU A 164 -37.46 -19.13 -59.31
C GLU A 164 -37.26 -18.17 -60.49
N LEU A 165 -36.39 -17.16 -60.32
CA LEU A 165 -36.01 -16.25 -61.41
C LEU A 165 -35.32 -16.99 -62.56
N GLN A 166 -34.48 -17.97 -62.26
CA GLN A 166 -33.81 -18.79 -63.28
C GLN A 166 -34.80 -19.61 -64.10
N LEU A 167 -35.83 -20.17 -63.46
CA LEU A 167 -36.93 -20.86 -64.13
C LEU A 167 -37.74 -19.92 -65.03
N GLN A 168 -38.07 -18.71 -64.53
CA GLN A 168 -38.74 -17.70 -65.33
C GLN A 168 -37.90 -17.26 -66.54
N LEU A 169 -36.59 -17.08 -66.36
CA LEU A 169 -35.66 -16.74 -67.43
C LEU A 169 -35.63 -17.82 -68.51
N ALA A 170 -35.53 -19.10 -68.13
CA ALA A 170 -35.58 -20.23 -69.06
C ALA A 170 -36.90 -20.24 -69.86
N THR A 171 -38.03 -19.97 -69.19
CA THR A 171 -39.34 -19.87 -69.84
C THR A 171 -39.40 -18.73 -70.85
N VAL A 172 -38.84 -17.56 -70.51
CA VAL A 172 -38.76 -16.40 -71.41
C VAL A 172 -37.83 -16.67 -72.58
N GLN A 173 -36.68 -17.31 -72.36
CA GLN A 173 -35.75 -17.71 -73.42
C GLN A 173 -36.40 -18.70 -74.39
N GLU A 174 -37.16 -19.67 -73.88
CA GLU A 174 -37.91 -20.61 -74.73
C GLU A 174 -38.95 -19.88 -75.58
N LYS A 175 -39.76 -18.99 -74.96
CA LYS A 175 -40.72 -18.14 -75.68
C LYS A 175 -40.04 -17.28 -76.74
N ASN A 176 -38.93 -16.62 -76.41
CA ASN A 176 -38.15 -15.82 -77.36
C ASN A 176 -37.61 -16.67 -78.51
N SER A 177 -37.16 -17.90 -78.26
CA SER A 177 -36.70 -18.80 -79.33
C SER A 177 -37.83 -19.16 -80.31
N LYS A 178 -39.05 -19.42 -79.80
CA LYS A 178 -40.25 -19.67 -80.60
C LYS A 178 -40.61 -18.44 -81.42
N LEU A 179 -40.65 -17.27 -80.76
CA LEU A 179 -40.98 -15.99 -81.38
C LEU A 179 -39.95 -15.58 -82.44
N ASN A 180 -38.67 -15.90 -82.23
CA ASN A 180 -37.60 -15.63 -83.21
C ASN A 180 -37.68 -16.57 -84.43
N LYS A 181 -38.07 -17.85 -84.22
CA LYS A 181 -38.40 -18.77 -85.32
C LYS A 181 -39.62 -18.29 -86.12
N GLU A 182 -40.63 -17.77 -85.45
CA GLU A 182 -41.77 -17.13 -86.14
C GLU A 182 -41.36 -15.84 -86.85
N ASN A 183 -40.56 -14.99 -86.21
CA ASN A 183 -40.06 -13.77 -86.82
C ASN A 183 -39.18 -14.06 -88.02
N THR A 184 -38.35 -15.10 -88.02
CA THR A 184 -37.58 -15.50 -89.22
C THR A 184 -38.49 -16.00 -90.35
N LYS A 185 -39.58 -16.72 -90.03
CA LYS A 185 -40.63 -17.07 -91.02
C LYS A 185 -41.33 -15.82 -91.56
N LEU A 186 -41.72 -14.89 -90.68
CA LEU A 186 -42.36 -13.62 -91.04
C LEU A 186 -41.39 -12.73 -91.81
N LYS A 187 -40.10 -12.69 -91.47
CA LYS A 187 -39.07 -11.91 -92.15
C LYS A 187 -38.81 -12.46 -93.55
N LYS A 188 -38.87 -13.79 -93.74
CA LYS A 188 -38.90 -14.42 -95.09
C LYS A 188 -40.16 -14.03 -95.87
N LYS A 189 -41.35 -14.02 -95.23
CA LYS A 189 -42.61 -13.51 -95.82
C LYS A 189 -42.58 -12.00 -96.12
N LEU A 190 -41.86 -11.23 -95.30
CA LEU A 190 -41.71 -9.78 -95.42
C LEU A 190 -40.62 -9.42 -96.46
N GLN A 191 -39.63 -10.28 -96.67
CA GLN A 191 -38.68 -10.18 -97.79
C GLN A 191 -39.38 -10.42 -99.13
N SER A 192 -40.44 -11.25 -99.16
CA SER A 192 -41.36 -11.35 -100.30
C SER A 192 -42.48 -10.29 -100.33
N GLN A 193 -42.50 -9.35 -99.37
CA GLN A 193 -43.49 -8.26 -99.30
C GLN A 193 -42.86 -6.87 -99.09
N LYS A 194 -41.58 -6.68 -99.38
CA LYS A 194 -40.95 -5.35 -99.38
C LYS A 194 -41.06 -4.67 -100.75
N ALA A 195 -42.31 -4.36 -101.12
CA ALA A 195 -42.67 -3.05 -101.65
C ALA A 195 -43.61 -2.42 -100.62
N ALA A 196 -43.37 -1.15 -100.28
CA ALA A 196 -44.14 -0.29 -99.38
C ALA A 196 -43.75 -0.22 -97.87
N THR A 197 -43.32 1.00 -97.53
CA THR A 197 -43.12 1.77 -96.28
C THR A 197 -44.33 1.71 -95.32
N GLN A 198 -44.35 1.99 -93.99
CA GLN A 198 -43.71 2.92 -93.03
C GLN A 198 -43.90 2.37 -91.57
N PRO A 199 -43.20 2.89 -90.54
CA PRO A 199 -43.24 2.45 -89.15
C PRO A 199 -44.22 3.27 -88.30
N SER A 200 -44.99 2.60 -87.44
CA SER A 200 -45.77 3.27 -86.39
C SER A 200 -46.10 2.34 -85.22
N GLN A 201 -45.08 1.84 -84.50
CA GLN A 201 -45.19 1.28 -83.13
C GLN A 201 -43.88 1.37 -82.32
N THR A 202 -42.73 1.62 -82.98
CA THR A 202 -41.40 1.64 -82.35
C THR A 202 -41.18 2.80 -81.39
N THR A 203 -41.83 3.96 -81.62
CA THR A 203 -41.64 5.18 -80.83
C THR A 203 -42.17 5.03 -79.39
N THR A 204 -43.31 4.36 -79.20
CA THR A 204 -43.93 4.18 -77.87
C THR A 204 -43.15 3.19 -76.99
N TRP A 205 -42.58 2.14 -77.58
CA TRP A 205 -41.76 1.17 -76.85
C TRP A 205 -40.41 1.76 -76.43
N LEU A 206 -39.78 2.55 -77.30
CA LEU A 206 -38.54 3.27 -76.99
C LEU A 206 -38.75 4.33 -75.90
N GLN A 207 -39.87 5.08 -75.94
CA GLN A 207 -40.23 6.02 -74.88
C GLN A 207 -40.45 5.32 -73.54
N THR A 208 -41.17 4.20 -73.50
CA THR A 208 -41.42 3.45 -72.25
C THR A 208 -40.12 2.90 -71.65
N ARG A 209 -39.17 2.48 -72.49
CA ARG A 209 -37.87 1.96 -72.04
C ARG A 209 -36.96 3.08 -71.54
N ALA A 210 -36.99 4.25 -72.19
CA ALA A 210 -36.27 5.44 -71.74
C ALA A 210 -36.75 5.89 -70.34
N SER A 211 -38.06 5.98 -70.11
CA SER A 211 -38.61 6.37 -68.80
C SER A 211 -38.27 5.40 -67.66
N LYS A 212 -38.12 4.10 -67.95
CA LYS A 212 -37.67 3.13 -66.94
C LYS A 212 -36.21 3.30 -66.56
N LEU A 213 -35.35 3.55 -67.56
CA LEU A 213 -33.92 3.80 -67.33
C LEU A 213 -33.71 5.08 -66.52
N GLU A 214 -34.46 6.14 -66.83
CA GLU A 214 -34.40 7.41 -66.09
C GLU A 214 -34.85 7.25 -64.62
N LEU A 215 -35.86 6.43 -64.37
CA LEU A 215 -36.29 6.11 -63.00
C LEU A 215 -35.23 5.31 -62.23
N ASP A 216 -34.57 4.34 -62.88
CA ASP A 216 -33.52 3.55 -62.26
C ASP A 216 -32.26 4.39 -61.99
N GLU A 217 -31.94 5.36 -62.85
CA GLU A 217 -30.85 6.32 -62.65
C GLU A 217 -31.12 7.24 -61.45
N GLN A 218 -32.35 7.75 -61.28
CA GLN A 218 -32.72 8.52 -60.08
C GLN A 218 -32.64 7.70 -58.78
N ARG A 219 -33.03 6.42 -58.83
CA ARG A 219 -32.91 5.50 -57.69
C ARG A 219 -31.45 5.25 -57.33
N LEU A 220 -30.60 5.10 -58.33
CA LEU A 220 -29.16 4.91 -58.14
C LEU A 220 -28.53 6.14 -57.48
N GLU A 221 -28.86 7.35 -57.95
CA GLU A 221 -28.32 8.57 -57.32
C GLU A 221 -28.83 8.77 -55.89
N THR A 222 -30.09 8.44 -55.63
CA THR A 222 -30.61 8.46 -54.24
C THR A 222 -29.88 7.47 -53.34
N ALA A 223 -29.51 6.29 -53.86
CA ALA A 223 -28.76 5.29 -53.10
C ALA A 223 -27.32 5.76 -52.83
N LYS A 224 -26.69 6.41 -53.81
CA LYS A 224 -25.33 6.97 -53.72
C LYS A 224 -25.24 8.05 -52.63
N PHE A 225 -26.18 9.00 -52.62
CA PHE A 225 -26.25 10.03 -51.58
C PHE A 225 -26.43 9.44 -50.17
N LYS A 226 -27.23 8.39 -50.02
CA LYS A 226 -27.41 7.70 -48.73
C LYS A 226 -26.16 6.98 -48.26
N LEU A 227 -25.36 6.44 -49.17
CA LEU A 227 -24.07 5.81 -48.85
C LEU A 227 -23.06 6.86 -48.41
N GLU A 228 -22.94 7.96 -49.14
CA GLU A 228 -22.04 9.07 -48.80
C GLU A 228 -22.36 9.67 -47.41
N LEU A 229 -23.66 9.83 -47.09
CA LEU A 229 -24.09 10.24 -45.75
C LEU A 229 -23.67 9.25 -44.65
N ARG A 230 -23.64 7.95 -44.95
CA ARG A 230 -23.21 6.92 -44.00
C ARG A 230 -21.69 6.92 -43.83
N GLU A 231 -20.93 7.07 -44.92
CA GLU A 231 -19.47 7.21 -44.87
C GLU A 231 -19.05 8.40 -44.02
N ASN A 232 -19.66 9.57 -44.22
CA ASN A 232 -19.38 10.76 -43.40
C ASN A 232 -19.65 10.52 -41.91
N LYS A 233 -20.71 9.78 -41.57
CA LYS A 233 -21.01 9.42 -40.17
C LYS A 233 -20.03 8.40 -39.60
N LEU A 234 -19.50 7.49 -40.42
CA LEU A 234 -18.49 6.52 -39.99
C LEU A 234 -17.15 7.21 -39.76
N CYS A 235 -16.74 8.08 -40.67
CA CYS A 235 -15.51 8.88 -40.54
C CYS A 235 -15.52 9.71 -39.25
N SER A 236 -16.62 10.41 -38.94
CA SER A 236 -16.74 11.15 -37.68
C SER A 236 -16.63 10.26 -36.43
N LYS A 237 -17.11 9.02 -36.48
CA LYS A 237 -16.98 8.08 -35.35
C LYS A 237 -15.57 7.52 -35.23
N GLU A 238 -14.88 7.35 -36.36
CA GLU A 238 -13.49 6.92 -36.39
C GLU A 238 -12.59 7.96 -35.72
N ASP A 239 -12.79 9.25 -36.02
CA ASP A 239 -12.08 10.35 -35.34
C ASP A 239 -12.32 10.38 -33.82
N GLU A 240 -13.56 10.11 -33.38
CA GLU A 240 -13.88 10.02 -31.94
C GLU A 240 -13.20 8.82 -31.26
N LEU A 241 -13.12 7.69 -31.96
CA LEU A 241 -12.45 6.49 -31.44
C LEU A 241 -10.93 6.70 -31.38
N GLU A 242 -10.35 7.38 -32.36
CA GLU A 242 -8.92 7.69 -32.37
C GLU A 242 -8.54 8.62 -31.22
N LYS A 243 -9.35 9.67 -30.97
CA LYS A 243 -9.16 10.53 -29.78
C LYS A 243 -9.21 9.74 -28.47
N LYS A 244 -10.12 8.77 -28.35
CA LYS A 244 -10.22 7.91 -27.16
C LYS A 244 -9.02 6.98 -27.03
N ARG A 245 -8.49 6.46 -28.13
CA ARG A 245 -7.27 5.62 -28.14
C ARG A 245 -6.06 6.39 -27.64
N VAL A 246 -5.86 7.62 -28.16
CA VAL A 246 -4.75 8.48 -27.72
C VAL A 246 -4.86 8.79 -26.22
N ALA A 247 -6.04 9.17 -25.73
CA ALA A 247 -6.25 9.46 -24.31
C ALA A 247 -5.97 8.24 -23.40
N LEU A 248 -6.36 7.03 -23.83
CA LEU A 248 -6.05 5.80 -23.10
C LEU A 248 -4.55 5.51 -23.08
N GLN A 249 -3.85 5.73 -24.19
CA GLN A 249 -2.41 5.52 -24.29
C GLN A 249 -1.63 6.51 -23.40
N GLU A 250 -2.05 7.78 -23.34
CA GLU A 250 -1.48 8.78 -22.44
C GLU A 250 -1.69 8.39 -20.97
N GLN A 251 -2.89 7.92 -20.62
CA GLN A 251 -3.20 7.44 -19.27
C GLN A 251 -2.35 6.23 -18.86
N GLU A 252 -2.16 5.25 -19.76
CA GLU A 252 -1.29 4.10 -19.49
C GLU A 252 0.16 4.52 -19.27
N GLN A 253 0.65 5.48 -20.06
CA GLN A 253 2.00 6.00 -19.91
C GLN A 253 2.19 6.69 -18.55
N GLU A 254 1.23 7.53 -18.14
CA GLU A 254 1.26 8.21 -16.84
C GLU A 254 1.26 7.21 -15.67
N GLN A 255 0.42 6.16 -15.75
CA GLN A 255 0.42 5.09 -14.75
C GLN A 255 1.76 4.35 -14.67
N ASN A 256 2.42 4.13 -15.81
CA ASN A 256 3.71 3.46 -15.86
C ASN A 256 4.84 4.33 -15.26
N ASP A 257 4.80 5.63 -15.51
CA ASP A 257 5.72 6.61 -14.92
C ASP A 257 5.53 6.69 -13.39
N GLU A 258 4.28 6.74 -12.93
CA GLU A 258 3.91 6.70 -11.51
C GLU A 258 4.42 5.42 -10.84
N ARG A 259 4.20 4.26 -11.48
CA ARG A 259 4.68 2.95 -10.99
C ARG A 259 6.20 2.92 -10.87
N SER A 260 6.90 3.54 -11.82
CA SER A 260 8.37 3.64 -11.81
C SER A 260 8.86 4.51 -10.65
N ARG A 261 8.19 5.65 -10.38
CA ARG A 261 8.49 6.51 -9.22
C ARG A 261 8.28 5.78 -7.89
N LEU A 262 7.15 5.09 -7.73
CA LEU A 262 6.86 4.32 -6.52
C LEU A 262 7.87 3.19 -6.29
N LYS A 263 8.30 2.52 -7.36
CA LYS A 263 9.35 1.49 -7.28
C LYS A 263 10.69 2.07 -6.80
N ALA A 264 11.06 3.26 -7.26
CA ALA A 264 12.27 3.95 -6.82
C ALA A 264 12.18 4.38 -5.34
N GLN A 265 11.03 4.91 -4.90
CA GLN A 265 10.82 5.26 -3.49
C GLN A 265 10.90 4.04 -2.57
N ARG A 266 10.27 2.92 -2.96
CA ARG A 266 10.34 1.68 -2.19
C ARG A 266 11.77 1.19 -2.02
N PHE A 267 12.57 1.23 -3.08
CA PHE A 267 13.99 0.87 -3.01
C PHE A 267 14.79 1.75 -2.03
N MET A 268 14.49 3.05 -1.97
CA MET A 268 15.12 3.96 -1.01
C MET A 268 14.72 3.64 0.44
N LEU A 269 13.44 3.36 0.68
CA LEU A 269 12.94 2.96 1.99
C LEU A 269 13.54 1.62 2.46
N ASP A 270 13.62 0.62 1.58
CA ASP A 270 14.22 -0.67 1.91
C ASP A 270 15.70 -0.51 2.33
N LYS A 271 16.44 0.40 1.67
CA LYS A 271 17.81 0.77 2.08
C LYS A 271 17.87 1.47 3.44
N GLU A 272 16.91 2.33 3.75
CA GLU A 272 16.83 3.03 5.04
C GLU A 272 16.54 2.03 6.17
N ILE A 273 15.58 1.14 5.97
CA ILE A 273 15.22 0.08 6.92
C ILE A 273 16.44 -0.79 7.22
N LYS A 274 17.14 -1.26 6.18
CA LYS A 274 18.35 -2.07 6.36
C LYS A 274 19.43 -1.34 7.17
N ARG A 275 19.65 -0.04 6.93
CA ARG A 275 20.59 0.77 7.72
C ARG A 275 20.17 0.87 9.18
N HIS A 276 18.88 1.01 9.47
CA HIS A 276 18.37 1.04 10.83
C HIS A 276 18.52 -0.31 11.54
N GLU A 277 18.27 -1.42 10.85
CA GLU A 277 18.48 -2.77 11.38
C GLU A 277 19.95 -3.03 11.70
N GLU A 278 20.86 -2.72 10.77
CA GLU A 278 22.31 -2.84 10.98
C GLU A 278 22.75 -2.01 12.21
N LYS A 279 22.29 -0.76 12.31
CA LYS A 279 22.60 0.10 13.47
C LYS A 279 22.06 -0.47 14.78
N ALA A 280 20.82 -0.96 14.79
CA ALA A 280 20.24 -1.57 15.98
C ALA A 280 21.04 -2.81 16.43
N THR A 281 21.54 -3.62 15.48
CA THR A 281 22.41 -4.76 15.83
C THR A 281 23.75 -4.33 16.40
N THR A 282 24.39 -3.29 15.85
CA THR A 282 25.65 -2.78 16.39
C THR A 282 25.47 -2.15 17.77
N ASP A 283 24.39 -1.41 17.99
CA ASP A 283 24.09 -0.79 19.29
C ASP A 283 23.84 -1.87 20.36
N LYS A 284 23.14 -2.94 20.00
CA LYS A 284 22.93 -4.10 20.89
C LYS A 284 24.24 -4.80 21.25
N GLN A 285 25.11 -5.05 20.27
CA GLN A 285 26.43 -5.67 20.50
C GLN A 285 27.32 -4.78 21.37
N ALA A 286 27.31 -3.46 21.15
CA ALA A 286 28.06 -2.51 21.97
C ALA A 286 27.59 -2.52 23.43
N HIS A 287 26.27 -2.54 23.65
CA HIS A 287 25.69 -2.65 24.99
C HIS A 287 26.05 -3.98 25.67
N GLU A 288 25.96 -5.12 24.97
CA GLU A 288 26.36 -6.42 25.53
C GLU A 288 27.85 -6.46 25.91
N LYS A 289 28.72 -5.86 25.09
CA LYS A 289 30.16 -5.76 25.37
C LYS A 289 30.43 -4.90 26.61
N ASP A 290 29.81 -3.72 26.72
CA ASP A 290 29.95 -2.84 27.89
C ASP A 290 29.50 -3.55 29.18
N MET A 291 28.36 -4.26 29.13
CA MET A 291 27.88 -5.05 30.26
C MET A 291 28.85 -6.17 30.69
N MET A 292 29.53 -6.83 29.74
CA MET A 292 30.54 -7.85 30.03
C MET A 292 31.80 -7.24 30.65
N GLU A 293 32.24 -6.09 30.15
CA GLU A 293 33.42 -5.38 30.66
C GLU A 293 33.19 -4.82 32.06
N GLN A 294 32.00 -4.28 32.35
CA GLN A 294 31.60 -3.87 33.71
C GLN A 294 31.59 -5.05 34.68
N LYS A 295 31.06 -6.23 34.27
CA LYS A 295 31.10 -7.45 35.10
C LYS A 295 32.52 -7.95 35.35
N SER A 296 33.38 -7.90 34.33
CA SER A 296 34.80 -8.27 34.44
C SER A 296 35.56 -7.37 35.41
N ASN A 297 35.36 -6.06 35.32
CA ASN A 297 36.03 -5.09 36.19
C ASN A 297 35.54 -5.23 37.64
N ALA A 298 34.23 -5.39 37.84
CA ALA A 298 33.69 -5.71 39.16
C ALA A 298 34.30 -6.99 39.75
N GLY A 299 34.51 -8.04 38.94
CA GLY A 299 35.15 -9.28 39.39
C GLY A 299 36.62 -9.11 39.80
N ARG A 300 37.39 -8.24 39.12
CA ARG A 300 38.78 -7.94 39.47
C ARG A 300 38.92 -7.15 40.77
N ASP A 301 38.02 -6.21 41.02
CA ASP A 301 38.01 -5.43 42.26
C ASP A 301 37.81 -6.33 43.50
N TYR A 302 37.00 -7.39 43.38
CA TYR A 302 36.84 -8.39 44.45
C TYR A 302 38.08 -9.30 44.66
N GLU A 303 38.87 -9.57 43.62
CA GLU A 303 40.11 -10.35 43.74
C GLU A 303 41.29 -9.53 44.32
N GLU A 304 41.35 -8.22 44.03
CA GLU A 304 42.33 -7.32 44.65
C GLU A 304 42.03 -7.05 46.14
N GLU A 305 40.76 -6.88 46.52
CA GLU A 305 40.38 -6.77 47.94
C GLU A 305 40.61 -8.08 48.72
N GLY A 306 40.48 -9.24 48.06
CA GLY A 306 40.77 -10.55 48.65
C GLY A 306 42.28 -10.85 48.83
N ARG A 307 43.15 -10.27 47.99
CA ARG A 307 44.62 -10.39 48.17
C ARG A 307 45.18 -9.40 49.19
N ALA A 308 44.60 -8.20 49.30
CA ALA A 308 45.03 -7.19 50.28
C ALA A 308 44.69 -7.58 51.73
N SER A 309 43.88 -8.62 51.95
CA SER A 309 43.52 -9.14 53.27
C SER A 309 44.34 -10.36 53.71
N PHE A 310 45.36 -10.77 52.94
CA PHE A 310 46.25 -11.91 53.23
C PHE A 310 47.76 -11.56 53.30
N THR A 311 48.11 -10.28 53.43
CA THR A 311 49.47 -9.79 53.74
C THR A 311 49.46 -8.91 54.97
#